data_AF-A0A341ENE9-F1
#
_entry.id   AF-A0A341ENE9-F1
#
_cell.length_a   1.000
_cell.length_b   1.000
_cell.length_c   1.000
_cell.angle_alpha   90.00
_cell.angle_beta   90.00
_cell.angle_gamma   90.00
#
_symmetry.space_group_name_H-M   'P 1'
#
loop_
_entity.id
_entity.type
_entity.pdbx_description
1 polymer ?
#
loop_
_entity_poly.entity_id
_entity_poly.type
_entity_poly.pdbx_seq_one_letter_code
_entity_poly.pdbx_strand_id
1 'polypeptide(L)'
;MTRFMPLIALCTMLPLAAHAQEDTEERGLGLMERGAQMFMDGIMDEMGPVMEGFEGFSEAMRPALRDFAREMGPKLTELLDEVEDWSAYQAPEMQPNGDIIIRRKPDHPMVPPDTPTEPAPQIDL
;
A
#
# COMPACT_ATOMS: atom_id res chain seq x y z
N MET A 1 63.17 21.50 -17.74
CA MET A 1 62.18 21.99 -16.74
C MET A 1 62.66 23.39 -16.37
N THR A 2 61.98 24.49 -16.68
CA THR A 2 60.66 24.92 -16.16
C THR A 2 60.04 26.01 -17.05
N ARG A 3 58.73 25.90 -17.30
CA ARG A 3 57.84 26.86 -17.99
C ARG A 3 57.58 28.08 -17.09
N PHE A 4 57.19 29.24 -17.63
CA PHE A 4 56.07 30.08 -17.13
C PHE A 4 55.83 31.28 -18.08
N MET A 5 54.60 31.41 -18.60
CA MET A 5 54.08 32.56 -19.35
C MET A 5 52.59 32.71 -18.94
N PRO A 6 52.03 33.93 -18.83
CA PRO A 6 51.37 34.40 -17.62
C PRO A 6 49.84 34.34 -17.68
N LEU A 7 49.25 34.26 -16.50
CA LEU A 7 47.83 34.13 -16.21
C LEU A 7 47.29 35.47 -15.68
N ILE A 8 46.93 36.44 -16.53
CA ILE A 8 46.27 37.69 -16.04
C ILE A 8 45.06 38.15 -16.89
N ALA A 9 44.75 37.56 -18.05
CA ALA A 9 43.78 38.16 -18.97
C ALA A 9 42.30 37.68 -18.87
N LEU A 10 41.77 37.20 -17.74
CA LEU A 10 40.49 36.45 -17.73
C LEU A 10 39.24 37.12 -17.11
N CYS A 11 39.31 38.30 -16.50
CA CYS A 11 38.25 38.73 -15.56
C CYS A 11 37.10 39.65 -16.07
N THR A 12 36.78 39.75 -17.36
CA THR A 12 35.75 40.72 -17.84
C THR A 12 34.44 40.12 -18.40
N MET A 13 34.14 38.83 -18.22
CA MET A 13 32.98 38.16 -18.87
C MET A 13 31.88 37.68 -17.89
N LEU A 14 31.51 38.47 -16.87
CA LEU A 14 30.49 38.03 -15.89
C LEU A 14 29.00 38.38 -16.16
N PRO A 15 28.58 39.37 -16.98
CA PRO A 15 27.15 39.73 -17.02
C PRO A 15 26.28 38.77 -17.87
N LEU A 16 26.87 37.84 -18.63
CA LEU A 16 26.12 36.91 -19.50
C LEU A 16 25.62 35.65 -18.77
N ALA A 17 26.23 35.29 -17.63
CA ALA A 17 25.87 34.08 -16.89
C ALA A 17 24.48 34.15 -16.24
N ALA A 18 24.00 35.35 -15.88
CA ALA A 18 22.71 35.53 -15.22
C ALA A 18 21.51 35.23 -16.15
N HIS A 19 21.56 35.68 -17.40
CA HIS A 19 20.48 35.40 -18.39
C HIS A 19 20.51 33.96 -18.93
N ALA A 20 21.68 33.31 -18.92
CA ALA A 20 21.78 31.89 -19.27
C ALA A 20 21.15 30.98 -18.20
N GLN A 21 21.03 31.45 -16.96
CA GLN A 21 20.53 30.64 -15.85
C GLN A 21 18.99 30.52 -15.85
N GLU A 22 18.26 31.59 -16.19
CA GLU A 22 16.79 31.57 -16.29
C GLU A 22 16.28 30.64 -17.40
N ASP A 23 16.88 30.69 -18.59
CA ASP A 23 16.54 29.83 -19.75
C ASP A 23 16.94 28.36 -19.50
N THR A 24 17.95 28.13 -18.64
CA THR A 24 18.36 26.78 -18.19
C THR A 24 17.39 26.22 -17.16
N GLU A 25 16.85 27.04 -16.26
CA GLU A 25 15.89 26.62 -15.24
C GLU A 25 14.53 26.24 -15.84
N GLU A 26 13.95 27.06 -16.73
CA GLU A 26 12.69 26.71 -17.43
C GLU A 26 12.84 25.42 -18.24
N ARG A 27 13.97 25.27 -18.93
CA ARG A 27 14.28 24.07 -19.71
C ARG A 27 14.52 22.85 -18.81
N GLY A 28 15.08 23.03 -17.62
CA GLY A 28 15.24 22.01 -16.59
C GLY A 28 13.91 21.56 -15.99
N LEU A 29 12.98 22.47 -15.75
CA LEU A 29 11.62 22.15 -15.29
C LEU A 29 10.87 21.32 -16.33
N GLY A 30 10.94 21.68 -17.62
CA GLY A 30 10.35 20.90 -18.70
C GLY A 30 10.99 19.51 -18.89
N LEU A 31 12.30 19.38 -18.62
CA LEU A 31 12.97 18.08 -18.62
C LEU A 31 12.53 17.20 -17.44
N MET A 32 12.30 17.79 -16.27
CA MET A 32 11.83 17.07 -15.09
C MET A 32 10.38 16.61 -15.24
N GLU A 33 9.51 17.46 -15.79
CA GLU A 33 8.13 17.11 -16.16
C GLU A 33 8.11 15.93 -17.16
N ARG A 34 8.93 16.02 -18.20
CA ARG A 34 9.05 14.95 -19.20
C ARG A 34 9.64 13.67 -18.61
N GLY A 35 10.53 13.78 -17.62
CA GLY A 35 11.03 12.64 -16.84
C GLY A 35 9.96 11.99 -15.95
N ALA A 36 9.11 12.79 -15.30
CA ALA A 36 7.98 12.29 -14.51
C ALA A 36 6.94 11.57 -15.39
N GLN A 37 6.68 12.09 -16.59
CA GLN A 37 5.83 11.45 -17.59
C GLN A 37 6.38 10.06 -17.96
N MET A 38 7.67 9.97 -18.35
CA MET A 38 8.31 8.70 -18.70
C MET A 38 8.31 7.68 -17.54
N PHE A 39 8.45 8.16 -16.30
CA PHE A 39 8.38 7.31 -15.11
C PHE A 39 6.98 6.75 -14.89
N MET A 40 5.94 7.58 -15.01
CA MET A 40 4.54 7.14 -14.89
C MET A 40 4.16 6.18 -16.03
N ASP A 41 4.61 6.46 -17.25
CA ASP A 41 4.38 5.59 -18.40
C ASP A 41 5.04 4.21 -18.18
N GLY A 42 6.28 4.17 -17.67
CA GLY A 42 6.96 2.91 -17.33
C GLY A 42 6.26 2.13 -16.21
N ILE A 43 5.69 2.82 -15.21
CA ILE A 43 4.86 2.19 -14.17
C ILE A 43 3.60 1.55 -14.79
N MET A 44 2.92 2.24 -15.71
CA MET A 44 1.72 1.70 -16.37
C MET A 44 2.04 0.51 -17.27
N ASP A 45 3.15 0.57 -18.01
CA ASP A 45 3.60 -0.53 -18.89
C ASP A 45 3.90 -1.80 -18.09
N GLU A 46 4.51 -1.67 -16.92
CA GLU A 46 4.77 -2.80 -16.01
C GLU A 46 3.49 -3.31 -15.32
N MET A 47 2.51 -2.43 -15.07
CA MET A 47 1.22 -2.81 -14.48
C MET A 47 0.27 -3.50 -15.46
N GLY A 48 0.37 -3.23 -16.76
CA GLY A 48 -0.48 -3.84 -17.80
C GLY A 48 -0.55 -5.38 -17.70
N PRO A 49 0.59 -6.10 -17.72
CA PRO A 49 0.62 -7.56 -17.60
C PRO A 49 0.00 -8.10 -16.31
N VAL A 50 0.17 -7.37 -15.19
CA VAL A 50 -0.39 -7.74 -13.89
C VAL A 50 -1.92 -7.59 -13.90
N MET A 51 -2.43 -6.54 -14.54
CA MET A 51 -3.86 -6.29 -14.67
C MET A 51 -4.54 -7.32 -15.57
N GLU A 52 -3.93 -7.68 -16.71
CA GLU A 52 -4.45 -8.73 -17.60
C GLU A 52 -4.53 -10.09 -16.89
N GLY A 53 -3.50 -10.45 -16.11
CA GLY A 53 -3.52 -11.66 -15.28
C GLY A 53 -4.59 -11.63 -14.19
N PHE A 54 -4.81 -10.47 -13.57
CA PHE A 54 -5.84 -10.28 -12.56
C PHE A 54 -7.26 -10.36 -13.15
N GLU A 55 -7.49 -9.83 -14.34
CA GLU A 55 -8.78 -9.94 -15.04
C GLU A 55 -9.14 -11.41 -15.28
N GLY A 56 -8.22 -12.21 -15.83
CA GLY A 56 -8.44 -13.63 -16.08
C GLY A 56 -8.71 -14.43 -14.79
N PHE A 57 -7.98 -14.14 -13.71
CA PHE A 57 -8.21 -14.73 -12.39
C PHE A 57 -9.59 -14.33 -11.82
N SER A 58 -9.96 -13.05 -11.95
CA SER A 58 -11.24 -12.53 -11.46
C SER A 58 -12.42 -13.15 -12.19
N GLU A 59 -12.33 -13.37 -13.51
CA GLU A 59 -13.37 -14.00 -14.31
C GLU A 59 -13.55 -15.48 -13.92
N ALA A 60 -12.44 -16.19 -13.68
CA ALA A 60 -12.46 -17.57 -13.21
C ALA A 60 -13.03 -17.71 -11.79
N MET A 61 -12.71 -16.77 -10.90
CA MET A 61 -13.19 -16.78 -9.51
C MET A 61 -14.60 -16.20 -9.34
N ARG A 62 -15.10 -15.39 -10.29
CA ARG A 62 -16.42 -14.74 -10.23
C ARG A 62 -17.56 -15.67 -9.79
N PRO A 63 -17.77 -16.86 -10.40
CA PRO A 63 -18.85 -17.75 -9.97
C PRO A 63 -18.67 -18.24 -8.53
N ALA A 64 -17.46 -18.63 -8.14
CA ALA A 64 -17.16 -19.09 -6.78
C ALA A 64 -17.34 -17.96 -5.75
N LEU A 65 -16.89 -16.74 -6.05
CA LEU A 65 -17.09 -15.56 -5.21
C LEU A 65 -18.57 -15.22 -5.05
N ARG A 66 -19.35 -15.31 -6.13
CA ARG A 66 -20.81 -15.11 -6.08
C ARG A 66 -21.49 -16.14 -5.18
N ASP A 67 -21.11 -17.40 -5.32
CA ASP A 67 -21.74 -18.48 -4.57
C ASP A 67 -21.32 -18.42 -3.08
N PHE A 68 -20.04 -18.11 -2.79
CA PHE A 68 -19.57 -17.78 -1.44
C PHE A 68 -20.32 -16.58 -0.85
N ALA A 69 -20.48 -15.48 -1.59
CA ALA A 69 -21.22 -14.31 -1.11
C ALA A 69 -22.70 -14.63 -0.82
N ARG A 70 -23.30 -15.55 -1.58
CA ARG A 70 -24.69 -15.99 -1.36
C ARG A 70 -24.83 -16.88 -0.12
N GLU A 71 -23.91 -17.83 0.06
CA GLU A 71 -24.00 -18.85 1.11
C GLU A 71 -23.40 -18.40 2.43
N MET A 72 -22.22 -17.79 2.38
CA MET A 72 -21.45 -17.36 3.56
C MET A 72 -21.64 -15.88 3.88
N GLY A 73 -22.11 -15.06 2.94
CA GLY A 73 -22.31 -13.62 3.13
C GLY A 73 -23.19 -13.28 4.33
N PRO A 74 -24.42 -13.83 4.45
CA PRO A 74 -25.29 -13.54 5.59
C PRO A 74 -24.66 -13.91 6.94
N LYS A 75 -23.98 -15.06 7.00
CA LYS A 75 -23.30 -15.52 8.22
C LYS A 75 -22.08 -14.68 8.56
N LEU A 76 -21.33 -14.22 7.57
CA LEU A 76 -20.23 -13.29 7.78
C LEU A 76 -20.74 -11.95 8.32
N THR A 77 -21.86 -11.43 7.81
CA THR A 77 -22.48 -10.21 8.35
C THR A 77 -22.90 -10.39 9.80
N GLU A 78 -23.59 -11.50 10.14
CA GLU A 78 -23.96 -11.81 11.52
C GLU A 78 -22.74 -11.85 12.45
N LEU A 79 -21.63 -12.46 12.02
CA LEU A 79 -20.39 -12.51 12.79
C LEU A 79 -19.69 -11.15 12.90
N LEU A 80 -19.73 -10.33 11.86
CA LEU A 80 -19.16 -8.98 11.89
C LEU A 80 -19.95 -8.06 12.82
N ASP A 81 -21.27 -8.26 12.93
CA ASP A 81 -22.12 -7.55 13.87
C ASP A 81 -21.90 -8.02 15.32
N GLU A 82 -21.60 -9.30 15.54
CA GLU A 82 -21.30 -9.86 16.87
C GLU A 82 -19.90 -9.50 17.37
N VAL A 83 -18.92 -9.36 16.47
CA VAL A 83 -17.55 -9.01 16.86
C VAL A 83 -17.37 -7.50 16.90
N GLU A 84 -17.66 -6.92 18.07
CA GLU A 84 -17.59 -5.49 18.36
C GLU A 84 -16.21 -4.87 18.08
N ASP A 85 -15.12 -5.63 18.23
CA ASP A 85 -13.76 -5.12 18.01
C ASP A 85 -12.72 -6.19 17.59
N TRP A 86 -12.44 -6.24 16.29
CA TRP A 86 -11.40 -7.10 15.70
C TRP A 86 -9.98 -6.63 16.01
N SER A 87 -9.79 -5.33 16.29
CA SER A 87 -8.46 -4.77 16.56
C SER A 87 -7.87 -5.26 17.88
N ALA A 88 -8.74 -5.76 18.76
CA ALA A 88 -8.43 -6.38 20.04
C ALA A 88 -7.60 -7.66 19.94
N TYR A 89 -7.51 -8.29 18.77
CA TYR A 89 -6.94 -9.63 18.61
C TYR A 89 -5.70 -9.63 17.72
N GLN A 90 -4.86 -10.65 17.92
CA GLN A 90 -3.67 -10.93 17.13
C GLN A 90 -4.03 -11.75 15.88
N ALA A 91 -3.07 -11.88 14.97
CA ALA A 91 -3.24 -12.76 13.82
C ALA A 91 -3.46 -14.23 14.27
N PRO A 92 -4.24 -15.02 13.52
CA PRO A 92 -4.48 -16.41 13.84
C PRO A 92 -3.19 -17.26 13.81
N GLU A 93 -3.02 -18.13 14.79
CA GLU A 93 -1.90 -19.08 14.90
C GLU A 93 -2.43 -20.51 14.68
N MET A 94 -1.82 -21.24 13.73
CA MET A 94 -2.15 -22.64 13.48
C MET A 94 -1.40 -23.55 14.43
N GLN A 95 -2.14 -24.37 15.17
CA GLN A 95 -1.60 -25.31 16.15
C GLN A 95 -1.15 -26.62 15.50
N PRO A 96 -0.32 -27.43 16.19
CA PRO A 96 0.14 -28.72 15.65
C PRO A 96 -0.97 -29.73 15.35
N ASN A 97 -2.15 -29.58 15.97
CA ASN A 97 -3.33 -30.40 15.72
C ASN A 97 -4.20 -29.89 14.55
N GLY A 98 -3.87 -28.73 13.96
CA GLY A 98 -4.66 -28.11 12.90
C GLY A 98 -5.71 -27.10 13.38
N ASP A 99 -5.88 -26.93 14.70
CA ASP A 99 -6.76 -25.90 15.25
C ASP A 99 -6.16 -24.51 15.06
N ILE A 100 -7.01 -23.49 15.06
CA ILE A 100 -6.60 -22.09 14.95
C ILE A 100 -6.89 -21.39 16.27
N ILE A 101 -5.88 -20.74 16.86
CA ILE A 101 -6.03 -19.89 18.03
C ILE A 101 -5.87 -18.41 17.64
N ILE A 102 -6.79 -17.56 18.11
CA ILE A 102 -6.74 -16.10 17.95
C ILE A 102 -6.58 -15.50 19.34
N ARG A 103 -5.39 -14.96 19.63
CA ARG A 103 -5.07 -14.43 20.97
C ARG A 103 -5.47 -12.98 21.08
N ARG A 104 -6.01 -12.55 22.23
CA ARG A 104 -6.25 -11.13 22.51
C ARG A 104 -4.91 -10.39 22.69
N LYS A 105 -4.84 -9.16 22.21
CA LYS A 105 -3.70 -8.26 22.43
C LYS A 105 -3.65 -7.83 23.91
N PRO A 106 -2.48 -7.92 24.57
CA PRO A 106 -2.36 -7.63 26.00
C PRO A 106 -2.50 -6.14 26.33
N ASP A 107 -2.20 -5.28 25.37
CA ASP A 107 -2.26 -3.82 25.43
C ASP A 107 -3.64 -3.24 25.09
N HIS A 108 -4.59 -4.09 24.65
CA HIS A 108 -5.94 -3.63 24.32
C HIS A 108 -6.81 -3.46 25.57
N PRO A 109 -7.37 -2.26 25.83
CA PRO A 109 -8.19 -1.99 27.01
C PRO A 109 -9.27 -3.06 27.21
N MET A 110 -9.39 -3.55 28.43
CA MET A 110 -10.50 -4.42 28.83
C MET A 110 -11.70 -3.52 29.12
N VAL A 111 -12.57 -3.34 28.13
CA VAL A 111 -13.89 -2.77 28.35
C VAL A 111 -14.82 -3.96 28.65
N PRO A 112 -15.44 -4.01 29.85
CA PRO A 112 -16.48 -4.99 30.12
C PRO A 112 -17.61 -4.82 29.09
N PRO A 113 -18.20 -5.90 28.56
CA PRO A 113 -19.34 -5.78 27.67
C PRO A 113 -20.47 -5.02 28.38
N ASP A 114 -21.11 -4.09 27.65
CA ASP A 114 -22.22 -3.27 28.19
C ASP A 114 -23.42 -4.13 28.59
N THR A 115 -23.56 -5.30 27.96
CA THR A 115 -24.60 -6.28 28.25
C THR A 115 -23.97 -7.53 28.88
N PRO A 116 -24.38 -7.93 30.09
CA PRO A 116 -23.98 -9.21 30.65
C PRO A 116 -24.41 -10.35 29.72
N THR A 117 -23.46 -11.16 29.25
CA THR A 117 -23.77 -12.35 28.45
C THR A 117 -24.58 -13.32 29.32
N GLU A 118 -25.85 -13.55 28.97
CA GLU A 118 -26.63 -14.62 29.59
C GLU A 118 -25.97 -15.97 29.24
N PRO A 119 -25.75 -16.87 30.20
CA PRO A 119 -25.17 -18.16 29.92
C PRO A 119 -26.05 -18.92 28.93
N ALA A 120 -25.50 -19.27 27.77
CA ALA A 120 -26.18 -20.09 26.78
C ALA A 120 -26.64 -21.42 27.43
N PRO A 121 -27.81 -21.97 27.03
CA PRO A 121 -28.31 -23.21 27.58
C PRO A 121 -27.26 -24.31 27.42
N GLN A 122 -26.82 -24.88 28.55
CA GLN A 122 -25.91 -26.02 28.53
C GLN A 122 -26.62 -27.21 27.90
N ILE A 123 -26.02 -27.77 26.85
CA ILE A 123 -26.48 -29.04 26.27
C ILE A 123 -25.90 -30.13 27.18
N ASP A 124 -26.76 -30.82 27.93
CA ASP A 124 -26.39 -32.03 28.67
C ASP A 124 -26.00 -33.11 27.65
N LEU A 125 -24.73 -33.55 27.69
CA LEU A 125 -24.12 -34.57 26.83
C LEU A 125 -24.27 -35.99 27.41
#